data_AF-A0A939IGU5-F1
#
_entry.id   AF-A0A939IGU5-F1
#
_cell.length_a   1.000
_cell.length_b   1.000
_cell.length_c   1.000
_cell.angle_alpha   90.00
_cell.angle_beta   90.00
_cell.angle_gamma   90.00
#
_symmetry.space_group_name_H-M   'P 1'
#
loop_
_entity.id
_entity.type
_entity.pdbx_description
1 polymer ?
#
loop_
_entity_poly.entity_id
_entity_poly.type
_entity_poly.pdbx_seq_one_letter_code
_entity_poly.pdbx_strand_id
1 'polypeptide(L)' 'MLSKEKIDRINELARKSKVVGLSEEEKIEQNNLRQEYLAKFRESFKAQLENIEIVDTIEEDVEIDIKVN' A
#
# COMPACT_ATOMS: atom_id res chain seq x y z
N MET A 1 -3.56 2.83 -9.49
CA MET A 1 -3.46 3.85 -8.42
C MET A 1 -4.36 5.05 -8.77
N LEU A 2 -4.87 5.80 -7.79
CA LEU A 2 -5.70 7.01 -8.03
C LEU A 2 -4.85 8.17 -8.57
N SER A 3 -5.46 9.14 -9.27
CA SER A 3 -4.74 10.32 -9.78
C SER A 3 -4.19 11.18 -8.64
N LYS A 4 -3.06 11.86 -8.90
CA LYS A 4 -2.38 12.72 -7.92
C LYS A 4 -3.29 13.84 -7.41
N GLU A 5 -4.04 14.48 -8.30
CA GLU A 5 -5.00 15.55 -7.96
C GLU A 5 -6.04 15.08 -6.94
N LYS A 6 -6.60 13.88 -7.11
CA LYS A 6 -7.58 13.32 -6.17
C LYS A 6 -6.95 12.97 -4.82
N ILE A 7 -5.70 12.50 -4.81
CA ILE A 7 -4.94 12.24 -3.58
C ILE A 7 -4.67 13.55 -2.83
N ASP A 8 -4.26 14.59 -3.54
CA ASP A 8 -4.03 15.93 -2.98
C ASP A 8 -5.33 16.49 -2.38
N ARG A 9 -6.46 16.30 -3.08
CA ARG A 9 -7.79 16.66 -2.58
C ARG A 9 -8.18 15.91 -1.30
N ILE A 10 -7.92 14.60 -1.23
CA ILE A 10 -8.12 13.82 0.01
C ILE A 10 -7.29 14.40 1.16
N ASN A 11 -6.04 14.80 0.89
CA ASN A 11 -5.14 15.38 1.90
C ASN A 11 -5.58 16.78 2.34
N GLU A 12 -6.10 17.61 1.43
CA GLU A 12 -6.72 18.89 1.77
C GLU A 12 -7.92 18.71 2.70
N LEU A 13 -8.87 17.84 2.33
CA LEU A 13 -10.05 17.54 3.15
C LEU A 13 -9.65 16.94 4.50
N ALA A 14 -8.62 16.09 4.54
CA ALA A 14 -8.11 15.55 5.80
C ALA A 14 -7.49 16.62 6.70
N ARG A 15 -6.76 17.59 6.14
CA ARG A 15 -6.24 18.74 6.90
C ARG A 15 -7.36 19.65 7.39
N LYS A 16 -8.32 19.97 6.53
CA LYS A 16 -9.47 20.80 6.89
C LYS A 16 -10.31 20.17 8.01
N SER A 17 -10.56 18.86 7.93
CA SER A 17 -11.25 18.08 8.96
C SER A 17 -10.60 18.20 10.34
N LYS A 18 -9.26 18.24 10.43
CA LYS A 18 -8.53 18.34 11.69
C LYS A 18 -8.53 19.75 12.29
N VAL A 19 -8.55 20.79 11.45
CA VAL A 19 -8.39 22.18 11.91
C VAL A 19 -9.73 22.86 12.16
N VAL A 20 -10.65 22.76 11.19
CA VAL A 20 -11.90 23.52 11.18
C VAL A 20 -13.13 22.60 11.19
N GLY A 21 -12.97 21.35 10.79
CA GLY A 21 -14.07 20.43 10.52
C GLY A 21 -14.51 20.48 9.05
N LEU A 22 -15.31 19.50 8.65
CA LEU A 22 -15.85 19.40 7.28
C LEU A 22 -17.34 19.70 7.28
N SER A 23 -17.82 20.34 6.22
CA SER A 23 -19.26 20.38 5.92
C SER A 23 -19.77 18.97 5.54
N GLU A 24 -21.09 18.79 5.50
CA GLU A 24 -21.67 17.50 5.11
C GLU A 24 -21.32 17.14 3.66
N GLU A 25 -21.31 18.11 2.75
CA GLU A 25 -20.91 17.92 1.36
C GLU A 25 -19.45 17.46 1.26
N GLU A 26 -18.57 18.07 2.05
CA GLU A 26 -17.15 17.73 2.08
C GLU A 26 -16.88 16.36 2.70
N LYS A 27 -17.69 15.94 3.68
CA LYS A 27 -17.64 14.58 4.23
C LYS A 27 -18.03 13.55 3.17
N ILE A 28 -19.09 13.83 2.40
CA ILE A 28 -19.52 12.97 1.30
C ILE A 28 -18.43 12.90 0.23
N GLU A 29 -17.86 14.04 -0.18
CA GLU A 29 -16.74 14.12 -1.13
C GLU A 29 -15.55 13.29 -0.63
N GLN A 30 -15.13 13.51 0.62
CA GLN A 30 -14.00 12.79 1.22
C GLN A 30 -14.26 11.28 1.25
N ASN A 31 -15.47 10.85 1.62
CA ASN A 31 -15.81 9.44 1.67
C ASN A 31 -15.75 8.81 0.27
N ASN A 32 -16.36 9.44 -0.72
CA ASN A 32 -16.33 8.96 -2.11
C ASN A 32 -14.90 8.82 -2.65
N LEU A 33 -14.07 9.85 -2.44
CA LEU A 33 -12.66 9.83 -2.85
C LEU A 33 -11.87 8.72 -2.14
N ARG A 34 -12.13 8.48 -0.84
CA ARG A 34 -11.50 7.39 -0.08
C ARG A 34 -11.92 6.02 -0.57
N GLN A 35 -13.19 5.82 -0.90
CA GLN A 35 -13.67 4.54 -1.45
C GLN A 35 -13.00 4.25 -2.80
N GLU A 36 -12.91 5.25 -3.68
CA GLU A 36 -12.24 5.12 -4.97
C GLU A 36 -10.74 4.78 -4.80
N TYR A 37 -10.06 5.47 -3.88
CA TYR A 37 -8.67 5.18 -3.54
C TYR A 37 -8.49 3.73 -3.05
N LEU A 38 -9.32 3.29 -2.10
CA LEU A 38 -9.23 1.95 -1.54
C LEU A 38 -9.49 0.84 -2.57
N ALA A 39 -10.44 1.05 -3.47
CA ALA A 39 -10.70 0.11 -4.55
C ALA A 39 -9.46 -0.07 -5.44
N LYS A 40 -8.85 1.05 -5.86
CA LYS A 40 -7.63 1.03 -6.68
C LYS A 40 -6.39 0.54 -5.94
N PHE A 41 -6.31 0.80 -4.64
CA PHE A 41 -5.24 0.29 -3.79
C PHE A 41 -5.34 -1.23 -3.65
N ARG A 42 -6.54 -1.78 -3.36
CA ARG A 42 -6.76 -3.23 -3.25
C ARG A 42 -6.45 -3.95 -4.55
N GLU A 43 -6.87 -3.40 -5.69
CA GLU A 43 -6.55 -3.94 -7.01
C GLU A 43 -5.03 -4.04 -7.23
N SER A 44 -4.31 -2.95 -6.96
CA SER A 44 -2.85 -2.91 -7.08
C SER A 44 -2.14 -3.83 -6.07
N PHE A 45 -2.64 -3.90 -4.84
CA PHE A 45 -2.06 -4.71 -3.78
C PHE A 45 -2.24 -6.21 -4.06
N LYS A 46 -3.41 -6.62 -4.58
CA LYS A 46 -3.64 -7.99 -5.03
C LYS A 46 -2.64 -8.38 -6.12
N ALA A 47 -2.44 -7.53 -7.12
CA ALA A 47 -1.45 -7.78 -8.17
C ALA A 47 -0.03 -7.90 -7.59
N GLN A 48 0.34 -7.12 -6.58
CA GLN A 48 1.63 -7.28 -5.90
C GLN A 48 1.74 -8.63 -5.18
N LEU A 49 0.70 -9.06 -4.47
CA LEU A 49 0.68 -10.36 -3.77
C LEU A 49 0.80 -11.55 -4.75
N GLU A 50 0.16 -11.47 -5.91
CA GLU A 50 0.24 -12.51 -6.96
C GLU A 50 1.67 -12.67 -7.52
N ASN A 51 2.53 -11.67 -7.37
CA ASN A 51 3.94 -11.71 -7.80
C ASN A 51 4.91 -12.06 -6.65
N ILE A 52 4.42 -12.41 -5.46
CA ILE A 52 5.27 -12.86 -4.36
C ILE A 52 5.60 -14.35 -4.57
N GLU A 53 6.88 -14.65 -4.70
CA GLU A 53 7.42 -16.02 -4.75
C GLU A 53 8.06 -16.37 -3.41
N ILE A 54 7.79 -17.59 -2.92
CA ILE A 54 8.48 -18.13 -1.75
C ILE A 54 9.79 -18.73 -2.23
N VAL A 55 10.90 -18.10 -1.85
CA VAL A 55 12.24 -18.63 -2.12
C VAL A 55 12.63 -19.49 -0.92
N ASP A 56 12.51 -20.81 -1.04
CA ASP A 56 13.20 -21.73 -0.13
C ASP A 56 14.71 -21.56 -0.39
N THR A 57 15.42 -21.05 0.60
CA THR A 57 16.88 -20.97 0.56
C THR A 57 17.42 -22.38 0.45
N ILE A 58 18.07 -22.66 -0.68
CA ILE A 58 18.78 -23.90 -0.97
C ILE A 58 19.69 -24.21 0.22
N GLU A 59 19.52 -25.39 0.82
CA GLU A 59 20.51 -25.93 1.76
C GLU A 59 21.84 -26.02 1.00
N GLU A 60 22.73 -25.06 1.22
CA GLU A 60 24.12 -25.23 0.80
C GLU A 60 24.69 -26.35 1.67
N ASP A 61 24.80 -27.55 1.10
CA ASP A 61 25.62 -28.64 1.64
C ASP A 61 27.06 -28.11 1.76
N VAL A 62 27.39 -27.58 2.93
CA VAL A 62 28.76 -27.16 3.25
C VAL A 62 29.59 -28.42 3.49
N GLU A 63 30.23 -28.94 2.46
CA GLU A 63 31.28 -29.95 2.60
C GLU A 63 32.48 -29.31 3.35
N ILE A 64 32.60 -29.63 4.65
CA ILE A 64 33.76 -29.24 5.45
C ILE A 64 34.89 -30.23 5.15
N ASP A 65 35.86 -29.78 4.36
CA ASP A 65 37.08 -30.53 4.07
C ASP A 65 38.03 -30.49 5.27
N ILE A 66 37.97 -31.51 6.14
CA ILE A 66 38.88 -31.63 7.28
C ILE A 66 40.22 -32.20 6.79
N LYS A 67 41.22 -31.33 6.56
CA LYS A 67 42.60 -31.77 6.37
C LYS A 67 43.19 -32.21 7.71
N VAL A 68 43.34 -33.52 7.87
CA VAL A 68 44.12 -34.12 8.97
C VAL A 68 45.60 -34.01 8.60
N ASN A 69 46.37 -33.31 9.45
CA ASN A 69 47.84 -33.19 9.35
C ASN A 69 48.55 -34.52 9.61
#